data_AF-A0A256WBM2-F1
#
_entry.id   AF-A0A256WBM2-F1
#
_cell.length_a   1.000
_cell.length_b   1.000
_cell.length_c   1.000
_cell.angle_alpha   90.00
_cell.angle_beta   90.00
_cell.angle_gamma   90.00
#
_symmetry.space_group_name_H-M   'P 1'
#
loop_
_entity.id
_entity.type
_entity.pdbx_description
1 polymer ?
#
loop_
_entity_poly.entity_id
_entity_poly.type
_entity_poly.pdbx_seq_one_letter_code
_entity_poly.pdbx_strand_id
1 'polypeptide(L)'
;MGFSTWGFGPNETDKEETYQFIELNADIYSEQIDDKIPWAAWMNNSTLPTEFTDEIDNRVSERLNNHKLVLSVSLLNTDRSDLLEDYDGTIPNYASLNDTNIENAYFKHLDFLIFKFNPDYLVIAMEVNELKLHSGAKWTEYKLLMNNIRGKLKIAYPNLPLSESITLHNWFNPEVANPTDFIFEISNYVNQNYEFIIWWAYRDYDKLWETFPPEYKDVGKLWRDTGLLDENGTERPSLTTWKEILEK
;
A
#
# COMPACT_ATOMS: atom_id res chain seq x y z
N MET A 1 7.08 2.97 17.22
CA MET A 1 7.69 2.02 16.24
C MET A 1 6.57 1.20 15.63
N GLY A 2 6.69 0.80 14.35
CA GLY A 2 5.65 -0.01 13.72
C GLY A 2 6.16 -1.02 12.72
N PHE A 3 5.34 -2.05 12.51
CA PHE A 3 5.68 -3.24 11.75
C PHE A 3 4.49 -3.66 10.90
N SER A 4 4.75 -4.41 9.83
CA SER A 4 3.70 -5.08 9.08
C SER A 4 3.33 -6.42 9.70
N THR A 5 2.13 -6.88 9.41
CA THR A 5 1.60 -8.18 9.85
C THR A 5 2.03 -9.36 8.98
N TRP A 6 2.97 -9.12 8.06
CA TRP A 6 3.52 -10.18 7.21
C TRP A 6 4.32 -11.16 8.07
N GLY A 7 3.91 -12.43 8.03
CA GLY A 7 4.65 -13.51 8.66
C GLY A 7 6.08 -13.58 8.13
N PHE A 8 7.04 -13.85 9.01
CA PHE A 8 8.44 -14.07 8.59
C PHE A 8 8.62 -15.42 7.86
N GLY A 9 7.59 -16.28 7.89
CA GLY A 9 7.53 -17.58 7.23
C GLY A 9 6.11 -17.90 6.73
N PRO A 10 5.93 -19.00 5.99
CA PRO A 10 4.70 -19.30 5.28
C PRO A 10 3.62 -19.99 6.13
N ASN A 11 3.92 -20.37 7.38
CA ASN A 11 3.00 -21.13 8.21
C ASN A 11 2.16 -20.22 9.09
N GLU A 12 0.97 -20.70 9.50
CA GLU A 12 0.10 -19.95 10.42
C GLU A 12 0.82 -19.59 11.73
N THR A 13 1.65 -20.49 12.26
CA THR A 13 2.44 -20.23 13.47
C THR A 13 3.44 -19.08 13.28
N ASP A 14 4.01 -18.91 12.09
CA ASP A 14 4.94 -17.82 11.79
C ASP A 14 4.21 -16.47 11.79
N LYS A 15 2.96 -16.47 11.30
CA LYS A 15 2.07 -15.31 11.34
C LYS A 15 1.64 -15.00 12.79
N GLU A 16 1.19 -15.99 13.55
CA GLU A 16 0.83 -15.83 14.97
C GLU A 16 1.99 -15.24 15.80
N GLU A 17 3.21 -15.74 15.60
CA GLU A 17 4.41 -15.22 16.25
C GLU A 17 4.70 -13.76 15.84
N THR A 18 4.51 -13.39 14.57
CA THR A 18 4.60 -11.99 14.13
C THR A 18 3.59 -11.11 14.88
N TYR A 19 2.31 -11.51 14.97
CA TYR A 19 1.29 -10.73 15.68
C TYR A 19 1.61 -10.59 17.17
N GLN A 20 2.08 -11.66 17.84
CA GLN A 20 2.51 -11.60 19.24
C GLN A 20 3.68 -10.63 19.43
N PHE A 21 4.65 -10.64 18.52
CA PHE A 21 5.76 -9.70 18.57
C PHE A 21 5.28 -8.25 18.45
N ILE A 22 4.37 -7.97 17.51
CA ILE A 22 3.80 -6.64 17.32
C ILE A 22 3.05 -6.19 18.56
N GLU A 23 2.19 -7.05 19.13
CA GLU A 23 1.41 -6.72 20.32
C GLU A 23 2.27 -6.31 21.53
N LEU A 24 3.46 -6.92 21.65
CA LEU A 24 4.38 -6.67 22.77
C LEU A 24 5.32 -5.48 22.55
N ASN A 25 5.57 -5.08 21.30
CA ASN A 25 6.69 -4.18 20.97
C ASN A 25 6.34 -2.98 20.08
N ALA A 26 5.15 -2.92 19.49
CA ALA A 26 4.78 -1.89 18.54
C ALA A 26 3.88 -0.81 19.18
N ASP A 27 3.88 0.39 18.59
CA ASP A 27 2.87 1.43 18.87
C ASP A 27 1.80 1.47 17.77
N ILE A 28 2.20 1.08 16.55
CA ILE A 28 1.41 1.09 15.32
C ILE A 28 1.75 -0.14 14.50
N TYR A 29 0.79 -0.69 13.76
CA TYR A 29 1.04 -1.77 12.81
C TYR A 29 0.38 -1.50 11.46
N SER A 30 0.81 -2.22 10.44
CA SER A 30 0.29 -2.07 9.08
C SER A 30 -0.30 -3.38 8.57
N GLU A 31 -1.54 -3.29 8.10
CA GLU A 31 -2.24 -4.33 7.34
C GLU A 31 -2.26 -3.97 5.85
N GLN A 32 -2.21 -5.00 5.00
CA GLN A 32 -2.30 -4.83 3.55
C GLN A 32 -3.42 -5.72 2.98
N ILE A 33 -4.28 -5.12 2.16
CA ILE A 33 -5.33 -5.77 1.38
C ILE A 33 -4.97 -5.59 -0.10
N ASP A 34 -4.41 -6.64 -0.72
CA ASP A 34 -3.74 -6.55 -2.01
C ASP A 34 -4.00 -7.73 -2.97
N ASP A 35 -4.98 -8.60 -2.69
CA ASP A 35 -5.32 -9.75 -3.55
C ASP A 35 -6.35 -9.40 -4.63
N LYS A 36 -7.63 -9.17 -4.26
CA LYS A 36 -8.76 -8.98 -5.19
C LYS A 36 -9.71 -7.85 -4.75
N ILE A 37 -10.35 -7.20 -5.72
CA ILE A 37 -11.43 -6.23 -5.48
C ILE A 37 -12.74 -6.80 -6.05
N PRO A 38 -13.82 -6.96 -5.25
CA PRO A 38 -15.14 -7.41 -5.70
C PRO A 38 -15.87 -6.45 -6.68
N TRP A 39 -15.26 -6.09 -7.80
CA TRP A 39 -15.74 -5.05 -8.72
C TRP A 39 -17.18 -5.27 -9.17
N ALA A 40 -17.51 -6.46 -9.67
CA ALA A 40 -18.84 -6.82 -10.12
C ALA A 40 -19.86 -6.69 -8.99
N ALA A 41 -19.50 -7.09 -7.76
CA ALA A 41 -20.39 -6.95 -6.61
C ALA A 41 -20.63 -5.48 -6.25
N TRP A 42 -19.57 -4.67 -6.21
CA TRP A 42 -19.67 -3.25 -5.89
C TRP A 42 -20.40 -2.43 -6.95
N MET A 43 -20.18 -2.73 -8.23
CA MET A 43 -20.83 -2.06 -9.35
C MET A 43 -22.32 -2.39 -9.41
N ASN A 44 -22.68 -3.66 -9.18
CA ASN A 44 -24.06 -4.13 -9.30
C ASN A 44 -24.86 -4.06 -7.99
N ASN A 45 -24.23 -3.67 -6.88
CA ASN A 45 -24.81 -3.76 -5.53
C ASN A 45 -25.30 -5.18 -5.19
N SER A 46 -24.57 -6.20 -5.63
CA SER A 46 -24.89 -7.58 -5.29
C SER A 46 -24.18 -8.01 -4.01
N THR A 47 -24.50 -9.22 -3.53
CA THR A 47 -23.78 -9.85 -2.43
C THR A 47 -22.28 -9.95 -2.75
N LEU A 48 -21.45 -9.67 -1.75
CA LEU A 48 -20.00 -9.83 -1.85
C LEU A 48 -19.62 -11.31 -1.90
N PRO A 49 -18.52 -11.67 -2.59
CA PRO A 49 -17.97 -13.02 -2.54
C PRO A 49 -17.73 -13.46 -1.10
N THR A 50 -18.15 -14.67 -0.74
CA THR A 50 -17.95 -15.22 0.62
C THR A 50 -16.47 -15.31 0.97
N GLU A 51 -15.62 -15.68 0.00
CA GLU A 51 -14.16 -15.70 0.16
C GLU A 51 -13.62 -14.33 0.60
N PHE A 52 -14.06 -13.24 -0.03
CA PHE A 52 -13.70 -11.88 0.37
C PHE A 52 -14.15 -11.58 1.81
N THR A 53 -15.43 -11.84 2.13
CA THR A 53 -15.96 -11.48 3.44
C THR A 53 -15.34 -12.30 4.56
N ASP A 54 -15.09 -13.60 4.33
CA ASP A 54 -14.48 -14.50 5.30
C ASP A 54 -13.01 -14.10 5.56
N GLU A 55 -12.27 -13.73 4.51
CA GLU A 55 -10.90 -13.23 4.64
C GLU A 55 -10.86 -11.93 5.47
N ILE A 56 -11.70 -10.94 5.12
CA ILE A 56 -11.76 -9.68 5.86
C ILE A 56 -12.20 -9.90 7.31
N ASP A 57 -13.20 -10.76 7.55
CA ASP A 57 -13.66 -11.05 8.91
C ASP A 57 -12.59 -11.75 9.74
N ASN A 58 -11.83 -12.66 9.13
CA ASN A 58 -10.70 -13.31 9.79
C ASN A 58 -9.63 -12.29 10.20
N ARG A 59 -9.17 -11.45 9.26
CA ARG A 59 -8.18 -10.39 9.54
C ARG A 59 -8.66 -9.38 10.57
N VAL A 60 -9.95 -9.02 10.53
CA VAL A 60 -10.56 -8.13 11.55
C VAL A 60 -10.54 -8.77 12.94
N SER A 61 -10.71 -10.10 13.03
CA SER A 61 -10.69 -10.83 14.31
C SER A 61 -9.30 -10.86 14.96
N GLU A 62 -8.23 -10.73 14.18
CA GLU A 62 -6.83 -10.70 14.63
C GLU A 62 -6.35 -9.29 15.01
N ARG A 63 -7.20 -8.26 14.87
CA ARG A 63 -6.80 -6.87 15.12
C ARG A 63 -6.29 -6.65 16.54
N LEU A 64 -5.15 -5.96 16.61
CA LEU A 64 -4.56 -5.48 17.85
C LEU A 64 -5.23 -4.16 18.29
N ASN A 65 -6.38 -4.26 18.98
CA ASN A 65 -7.25 -3.12 19.30
C ASN A 65 -6.60 -1.98 20.13
N ASN A 66 -5.50 -2.26 20.84
CA ASN A 66 -4.77 -1.25 21.62
C ASN A 66 -3.67 -0.52 20.82
N HIS A 67 -3.53 -0.82 19.53
CA HIS A 67 -2.49 -0.28 18.66
C HIS A 67 -3.10 0.59 17.57
N LYS A 68 -2.32 1.55 17.08
CA LYS A 68 -2.69 2.29 15.88
C LYS A 68 -2.60 1.39 14.65
N LEU A 69 -3.51 1.56 13.69
CA LEU A 69 -3.53 0.79 12.46
C LEU A 69 -3.32 1.67 11.23
N VAL A 70 -2.34 1.30 10.40
CA VAL A 70 -2.26 1.74 9.00
C VAL A 70 -2.84 0.65 8.10
N LEU A 71 -3.98 0.91 7.47
CA LEU A 71 -4.54 0.02 6.47
C LEU A 71 -4.05 0.45 5.08
N SER A 72 -3.44 -0.45 4.33
CA SER A 72 -3.07 -0.22 2.94
C SER A 72 -3.92 -1.08 2.01
N VAL A 73 -4.51 -0.46 0.99
CA VAL A 73 -5.39 -1.12 0.05
C VAL A 73 -4.82 -0.95 -1.34
N SER A 74 -4.59 -2.06 -2.05
CA SER A 74 -4.15 -2.02 -3.42
C SER A 74 -5.33 -1.72 -4.36
N LEU A 75 -5.10 -0.82 -5.32
CA LEU A 75 -5.99 -0.59 -6.46
C LEU A 75 -5.48 -1.31 -7.72
N LEU A 76 -4.16 -1.49 -7.81
CA LEU A 76 -3.47 -1.85 -9.03
C LEU A 76 -3.07 -3.33 -8.99
N ASN A 77 -3.12 -3.99 -10.15
CA ASN A 77 -2.68 -5.37 -10.30
C ASN A 77 -1.20 -5.55 -9.94
N THR A 78 -0.73 -6.79 -9.89
CA THR A 78 0.66 -7.13 -9.51
C THR A 78 1.70 -6.38 -10.35
N ASP A 79 1.46 -6.22 -11.64
CA ASP A 79 2.35 -5.50 -12.56
C ASP A 79 2.23 -3.97 -12.45
N ARG A 80 1.31 -3.47 -11.62
CA ARG A 80 0.96 -2.05 -11.48
C ARG A 80 0.67 -1.35 -12.80
N SER A 81 0.18 -2.10 -13.79
CA SER A 81 -0.11 -1.61 -15.15
C SER A 81 -1.61 -1.37 -15.38
N ASP A 82 -2.45 -1.94 -14.52
CA ASP A 82 -3.90 -1.84 -14.59
C ASP A 82 -4.55 -1.94 -13.21
N LEU A 83 -5.88 -1.85 -13.18
CA LEU A 83 -6.69 -2.20 -12.02
C LEU A 83 -6.50 -3.67 -11.65
N LEU A 84 -6.52 -3.90 -10.35
CA LEU A 84 -6.50 -5.22 -9.75
C LEU A 84 -7.77 -6.01 -10.11
N GLU A 85 -7.65 -7.33 -10.23
CA GLU A 85 -8.70 -8.23 -10.72
C GLU A 85 -9.87 -8.43 -9.73
N ASP A 86 -11.01 -8.85 -10.26
CA ASP A 86 -12.13 -9.40 -9.51
C ASP A 86 -11.91 -10.89 -9.18
N TYR A 87 -12.81 -11.47 -8.36
CA TYR A 87 -12.80 -12.86 -7.92
C TYR A 87 -13.01 -13.88 -9.06
N ASP A 88 -13.43 -13.44 -10.24
CA ASP A 88 -13.44 -14.27 -11.45
C ASP A 88 -12.15 -14.17 -12.28
N GLY A 89 -11.17 -13.40 -11.81
CA GLY A 89 -9.88 -13.17 -12.45
C GLY A 89 -9.89 -12.13 -13.56
N THR A 90 -11.00 -11.40 -13.75
CA THR A 90 -11.10 -10.36 -14.78
C THR A 90 -10.87 -8.96 -14.19
N ILE A 91 -10.31 -8.06 -14.99
CA ILE A 91 -10.33 -6.63 -14.68
C ILE A 91 -11.70 -6.05 -15.06
N PRO A 92 -12.24 -5.08 -14.30
CA PRO A 92 -13.52 -4.46 -14.65
C PRO A 92 -13.40 -3.72 -15.99
N ASN A 93 -14.45 -3.76 -16.80
CA ASN A 93 -14.48 -2.97 -18.03
C ASN A 93 -14.66 -1.48 -17.70
N TYR A 94 -13.81 -0.62 -18.25
CA TYR A 94 -13.87 0.82 -18.08
C TYR A 94 -13.43 1.54 -19.35
N ALA A 95 -14.00 2.73 -19.61
CA ALA A 95 -13.57 3.56 -20.74
C ALA A 95 -12.30 4.37 -20.42
N SER A 96 -12.16 4.77 -19.14
CA SER A 96 -11.05 5.52 -18.57
C SER A 96 -10.93 5.16 -17.08
N LEU A 97 -9.74 5.21 -16.47
CA LEU A 97 -9.59 4.82 -15.05
C LEU A 97 -10.48 5.67 -14.13
N ASN A 98 -10.73 6.93 -14.46
CA ASN A 98 -11.61 7.82 -13.69
C ASN A 98 -13.08 7.76 -14.11
N ASP A 99 -13.52 6.64 -14.72
CA ASP A 99 -14.94 6.39 -14.94
C ASP A 99 -15.68 6.37 -13.60
N THR A 100 -16.84 7.01 -13.55
CA THR A 100 -17.68 7.10 -12.36
C THR A 100 -18.09 5.72 -11.80
N ASN A 101 -18.20 4.68 -12.64
CA ASN A 101 -18.47 3.32 -12.18
C ASN A 101 -17.29 2.74 -11.38
N ILE A 102 -16.06 2.95 -11.86
CA ILE A 102 -14.83 2.54 -11.16
C ILE A 102 -14.69 3.33 -9.86
N GLU A 103 -14.88 4.65 -9.92
CA GLU A 103 -14.82 5.52 -8.76
C GLU A 103 -15.83 5.12 -7.68
N ASN A 104 -17.08 4.86 -8.06
CA ASN A 104 -18.12 4.46 -7.10
C ASN A 104 -17.86 3.08 -6.52
N ALA A 105 -17.42 2.12 -7.33
CA ALA A 105 -17.11 0.78 -6.87
C ALA A 105 -15.91 0.77 -5.92
N TYR A 106 -14.83 1.48 -6.27
CA TYR A 106 -13.64 1.56 -5.43
C TYR A 106 -13.91 2.32 -4.13
N PHE A 107 -14.71 3.39 -4.17
CA PHE A 107 -15.15 4.07 -2.96
C PHE A 107 -15.92 3.14 -2.02
N LYS A 108 -16.86 2.31 -2.53
CA LYS A 108 -17.58 1.33 -1.70
C LYS A 108 -16.65 0.29 -1.09
N HIS A 109 -15.64 -0.14 -1.84
CA HIS A 109 -14.65 -1.07 -1.34
C HIS A 109 -13.85 -0.48 -0.17
N LEU A 110 -13.33 0.74 -0.34
CA LEU A 110 -12.65 1.46 0.74
C LEU A 110 -13.57 1.74 1.93
N ASP A 111 -14.81 2.17 1.69
CA ASP A 111 -15.83 2.42 2.71
C ASP A 111 -16.11 1.18 3.56
N PHE A 112 -16.27 0.02 2.91
CA PHE A 112 -16.43 -1.27 3.58
C PHE A 112 -15.21 -1.62 4.44
N LEU A 113 -14.00 -1.49 3.89
CA LEU A 113 -12.77 -1.80 4.61
C LEU A 113 -12.54 -0.84 5.79
N ILE A 114 -12.81 0.45 5.63
CA ILE A 114 -12.75 1.45 6.70
C ILE A 114 -13.75 1.09 7.80
N PHE A 115 -14.98 0.72 7.45
CA PHE A 115 -15.99 0.30 8.42
C PHE A 115 -15.55 -0.95 9.21
N LYS A 116 -14.96 -1.93 8.54
CA LYS A 116 -14.53 -3.19 9.14
C LYS A 116 -13.29 -3.04 10.01
N PHE A 117 -12.28 -2.33 9.51
CA PHE A 117 -10.98 -2.18 10.16
C PHE A 117 -10.84 -0.92 11.01
N ASN A 118 -11.72 0.08 10.92
CA ASN A 118 -11.62 1.35 11.65
C ASN A 118 -10.15 1.84 11.81
N PRO A 119 -9.42 2.08 10.69
CA PRO A 119 -8.00 2.37 10.74
C PRO A 119 -7.71 3.79 11.24
N ASP A 120 -6.51 4.02 11.74
CA ASP A 120 -6.03 5.35 12.11
C ASP A 120 -5.39 6.10 10.94
N TYR A 121 -4.87 5.37 9.95
CA TYR A 121 -4.28 5.89 8.72
C TYR A 121 -4.66 4.99 7.55
N LEU A 122 -4.91 5.59 6.38
CA LEU A 122 -5.30 4.84 5.18
C LEU A 122 -4.37 5.15 4.00
N VAL A 123 -3.75 4.11 3.46
CA VAL A 123 -3.08 4.15 2.15
C VAL A 123 -4.07 3.64 1.10
N ILE A 124 -4.60 4.53 0.27
CA ILE A 124 -5.71 4.25 -0.65
C ILE A 124 -5.29 3.63 -1.99
N ALA A 125 -3.99 3.55 -2.27
CA ALA A 125 -3.42 2.84 -3.41
C ALA A 125 -1.94 2.61 -3.15
N MET A 126 -1.42 1.48 -3.63
CA MET A 126 -0.03 1.06 -3.40
C MET A 126 0.82 1.23 -4.66
N GLU A 127 2.05 1.72 -4.46
CA GLU A 127 3.14 1.73 -5.45
C GLU A 127 2.78 2.47 -6.75
N VAL A 128 2.12 3.62 -6.62
CA VAL A 128 1.38 4.26 -7.71
C VAL A 128 2.28 4.86 -8.79
N ASN A 129 3.56 5.10 -8.47
CA ASN A 129 4.57 5.54 -9.43
C ASN A 129 4.88 4.44 -10.47
N GLU A 130 4.64 3.17 -10.15
CA GLU A 130 4.79 2.06 -11.09
C GLU A 130 3.75 2.14 -12.22
N LEU A 131 2.54 2.65 -11.95
CA LEU A 131 1.56 2.91 -13.01
C LEU A 131 2.06 3.93 -14.02
N LYS A 132 2.75 4.98 -13.56
CA LYS A 132 3.37 5.96 -14.45
C LYS A 132 4.46 5.32 -15.30
N LEU A 133 5.22 4.38 -14.74
CA LEU A 133 6.29 3.66 -15.41
C LEU A 133 5.74 2.70 -16.47
N HIS A 134 4.82 1.82 -16.09
CA HIS A 134 4.34 0.72 -16.94
C HIS A 134 3.18 1.10 -17.85
N SER A 135 2.41 2.12 -17.48
CA SER A 135 1.21 2.54 -18.22
C SER A 135 1.00 4.05 -18.13
N GLY A 136 2.04 4.81 -18.47
CA GLY A 136 2.06 6.27 -18.32
C GLY A 136 0.95 7.05 -19.05
N ALA A 137 0.26 6.43 -20.03
CA ALA A 137 -0.94 6.99 -20.66
C ALA A 137 -2.14 7.07 -19.70
N LYS A 138 -2.23 6.15 -18.72
CA LYS A 138 -3.29 6.10 -17.71
C LYS A 138 -3.06 7.05 -16.53
N TRP A 139 -1.86 7.61 -16.39
CA TRP A 139 -1.49 8.42 -15.22
C TRP A 139 -2.38 9.64 -15.00
N THR A 140 -2.76 10.34 -16.07
CA THR A 140 -3.66 11.50 -15.95
C THR A 140 -5.03 11.09 -15.43
N GLU A 141 -5.56 9.96 -15.91
CA GLU A 141 -6.84 9.39 -15.48
C GLU A 141 -6.77 8.95 -14.02
N TYR A 142 -5.68 8.28 -13.64
CA TYR A 142 -5.41 7.87 -12.26
C TYR A 142 -5.46 9.07 -11.28
N LYS A 143 -4.78 10.18 -11.61
CA LYS A 143 -4.79 11.37 -10.76
C LYS A 143 -6.19 11.95 -10.59
N LEU A 144 -7.02 11.91 -11.63
CA LEU A 144 -8.42 12.35 -11.56
C LEU A 144 -9.26 11.41 -10.68
N LEU A 145 -9.09 10.10 -10.85
CA LEU A 145 -9.76 9.09 -10.02
C LEU A 145 -9.42 9.29 -8.54
N MET A 146 -8.14 9.35 -8.19
CA MET A 146 -7.70 9.54 -6.79
C MET A 146 -8.14 10.87 -6.21
N ASN A 147 -8.20 11.94 -7.02
CA ASN A 147 -8.73 13.22 -6.57
C ASN A 147 -10.19 13.13 -6.16
N ASN A 148 -11.01 12.44 -6.95
CA ASN A 148 -12.41 12.26 -6.63
C ASN A 148 -12.60 11.33 -5.41
N ILE A 149 -11.83 10.24 -5.33
CA ILE A 149 -11.85 9.32 -4.18
C ILE A 149 -11.47 10.04 -2.88
N ARG A 150 -10.36 10.80 -2.86
CA ARG A 150 -9.97 11.60 -1.68
C ARG A 150 -11.05 12.61 -1.31
N GLY A 151 -11.67 13.27 -2.29
CA GLY A 151 -12.80 14.17 -2.06
C GLY A 151 -13.98 13.48 -1.35
N LYS A 152 -14.40 12.31 -1.83
CA LYS A 152 -15.47 11.52 -1.21
C LYS A 152 -15.10 11.02 0.20
N LEU A 153 -13.88 10.51 0.36
CA LEU A 153 -13.38 10.03 1.65
C LEU A 153 -13.28 11.16 2.67
N LYS A 154 -12.84 12.37 2.30
CA LYS A 154 -12.79 13.50 3.23
C LYS A 154 -14.17 14.02 3.64
N ILE A 155 -15.20 13.79 2.83
CA ILE A 155 -16.59 14.08 3.22
C ILE A 155 -17.09 13.02 4.23
N ALA A 156 -16.85 11.74 3.96
CA ALA A 156 -17.32 10.64 4.81
C ALA A 156 -16.51 10.46 6.11
N TYR A 157 -15.20 10.67 6.03
CA TYR A 157 -14.18 10.40 7.05
C TYR A 157 -13.21 11.59 7.18
N PRO A 158 -13.69 12.77 7.63
CA PRO A 158 -12.91 14.01 7.59
C PRO A 158 -11.60 13.96 8.37
N ASN A 159 -11.53 13.13 9.42
CA ASN A 159 -10.37 13.02 10.29
C ASN A 159 -9.45 11.85 9.94
N LEU A 160 -9.79 11.01 8.95
CA LEU A 160 -8.94 9.90 8.54
C LEU A 160 -7.83 10.44 7.64
N PRO A 161 -6.54 10.37 8.05
CA PRO A 161 -5.42 10.77 7.20
C PRO A 161 -5.28 9.81 6.03
N LEU A 162 -5.12 10.36 4.82
CA LEU A 162 -5.03 9.63 3.57
C LEU A 162 -3.63 9.76 2.99
N SER A 163 -3.14 8.68 2.40
CA SER A 163 -1.92 8.66 1.60
C SER A 163 -2.04 7.63 0.49
N GLU A 164 -1.05 7.58 -0.38
CA GLU A 164 -0.82 6.51 -1.34
C GLU A 164 0.64 6.06 -1.14
N SER A 165 1.05 4.89 -1.61
CA SER A 165 2.47 4.48 -1.51
C SER A 165 3.18 4.60 -2.85
N ILE A 166 4.50 4.73 -2.79
CA ILE A 166 5.39 4.74 -3.95
C ILE A 166 6.58 3.83 -3.68
N THR A 167 7.13 3.23 -4.73
CA THR A 167 8.39 2.51 -4.63
C THR A 167 9.55 3.51 -4.60
N LEU A 168 10.49 3.31 -3.68
CA LEU A 168 11.63 4.20 -3.56
C LEU A 168 12.61 4.05 -4.74
N HIS A 169 12.80 2.83 -5.25
CA HIS A 169 13.78 2.55 -6.30
C HIS A 169 13.44 3.26 -7.61
N ASN A 170 12.19 3.17 -8.08
CA ASN A 170 11.76 3.86 -9.30
C ASN A 170 11.47 5.34 -9.05
N TRP A 171 11.29 5.78 -7.81
CA TRP A 171 11.33 7.21 -7.52
C TRP A 171 12.76 7.77 -7.58
N PHE A 172 13.78 7.05 -7.11
CA PHE A 172 15.15 7.56 -7.06
C PHE A 172 15.92 7.38 -8.37
N ASN A 173 15.75 6.23 -9.03
CA ASN A 173 16.48 5.87 -10.25
C ASN A 173 15.57 5.19 -11.28
N PRO A 174 14.57 5.90 -11.85
CA PRO A 174 13.66 5.34 -12.82
C PRO A 174 14.36 5.04 -14.16
N GLU A 175 14.12 3.84 -14.70
CA GLU A 175 14.57 3.45 -16.05
C GLU A 175 13.62 3.97 -17.14
N VAL A 176 13.58 5.29 -17.33
CA VAL A 176 12.72 5.99 -18.31
C VAL A 176 13.52 6.95 -19.20
N ALA A 177 12.94 7.34 -20.33
CA ALA A 177 13.59 8.25 -21.28
C ALA A 177 13.95 9.62 -20.69
N ASN A 178 13.16 10.14 -19.75
CA ASN A 178 13.45 11.39 -19.04
C ASN A 178 13.27 11.21 -17.52
N PRO A 179 14.31 10.73 -16.81
CA PRO A 179 14.25 10.48 -15.37
C PRO A 179 13.91 11.73 -14.56
N THR A 180 14.48 12.89 -14.91
CA THR A 180 14.24 14.15 -14.19
C THR A 180 12.76 14.54 -14.20
N ASP A 181 12.10 14.43 -15.36
CA ASP A 181 10.67 14.75 -15.48
C ASP A 181 9.81 13.76 -14.68
N PHE A 182 10.16 12.47 -14.70
CA PHE A 182 9.46 11.45 -13.92
C PHE A 182 9.56 11.73 -12.42
N ILE A 183 10.77 11.96 -11.92
CA ILE A 183 11.03 12.26 -10.51
C ILE A 183 10.27 13.52 -10.10
N PHE A 184 10.31 14.56 -10.93
CA PHE A 184 9.60 15.81 -10.66
C PHE A 184 8.09 15.60 -10.60
N GLU A 185 7.51 14.87 -11.55
CA GLU A 185 6.07 14.57 -11.60
C GLU A 185 5.62 13.79 -10.37
N ILE A 186 6.34 12.72 -9.99
CA ILE A 186 6.01 11.91 -8.81
C ILE A 186 6.18 12.74 -7.52
N SER A 187 7.27 13.50 -7.39
CA SER A 187 7.51 14.33 -6.19
C SER A 187 6.42 15.40 -6.03
N ASN A 188 6.02 16.04 -7.13
CA ASN A 188 4.95 17.02 -7.11
C ASN A 188 3.61 16.39 -6.74
N TYR A 189 3.31 15.19 -7.26
CA TYR A 189 2.10 14.46 -6.90
C TYR A 189 2.05 14.11 -5.40
N VAL A 190 3.14 13.55 -4.85
CA VAL A 190 3.26 13.20 -3.43
C VAL A 190 3.07 14.43 -2.54
N ASN A 191 3.84 15.49 -2.79
CA ASN A 191 3.83 16.71 -1.96
C ASN A 191 2.47 17.42 -1.93
N GLN A 192 1.63 17.22 -2.96
CA GLN A 192 0.31 17.84 -3.05
C GLN A 192 -0.80 17.02 -2.37
N ASN A 193 -0.64 15.70 -2.27
CA ASN A 193 -1.77 14.81 -1.99
C ASN A 193 -1.61 13.95 -0.73
N TYR A 194 -0.39 13.74 -0.24
CA TYR A 194 -0.15 12.77 0.84
C TYR A 194 -0.14 13.48 2.19
N GLU A 195 -0.93 12.98 3.14
CA GLU A 195 -0.99 13.54 4.50
C GLU A 195 0.06 12.92 5.44
N PHE A 196 0.63 11.78 5.06
CA PHE A 196 1.67 11.09 5.81
C PHE A 196 2.52 10.20 4.89
N ILE A 197 3.71 9.81 5.38
CA ILE A 197 4.65 8.90 4.72
C ILE A 197 4.91 7.72 5.65
N ILE A 198 4.95 6.50 5.10
CA ILE A 198 5.40 5.29 5.79
C ILE A 198 6.76 4.89 5.26
N TRP A 199 7.68 4.54 6.15
CA TRP A 199 8.94 3.90 5.80
C TRP A 199 8.99 2.50 6.40
N TRP A 200 8.97 1.49 5.53
CA TRP A 200 8.68 0.11 5.92
C TRP A 200 9.87 -0.65 6.54
N ALA A 201 11.10 -0.26 6.17
CA ALA A 201 12.32 -0.93 6.61
C ALA A 201 13.12 -0.05 7.56
N TYR A 202 13.16 -0.37 8.85
CA TYR A 202 14.04 0.37 9.77
C TYR A 202 15.50 -0.08 9.65
N ARG A 203 15.75 -1.29 9.15
CA ARG A 203 17.08 -1.89 8.94
C ARG A 203 17.11 -2.68 7.63
N ASP A 204 18.28 -2.75 7.02
CA ASP A 204 18.54 -3.58 5.85
C ASP A 204 18.26 -5.08 6.12
N TYR A 205 17.74 -5.78 5.12
CA TYR A 205 17.22 -7.16 5.22
C TYR A 205 18.12 -8.20 4.53
N ASP A 206 19.43 -7.98 4.44
CA ASP A 206 20.41 -8.86 3.76
C ASP A 206 20.23 -10.34 4.09
N LYS A 207 20.04 -10.66 5.38
CA LYS A 207 19.85 -12.04 5.83
C LYS A 207 18.58 -12.68 5.30
N LEU A 208 17.50 -11.91 5.15
CA LEU A 208 16.26 -12.40 4.54
C LEU A 208 16.45 -12.55 3.02
N TRP A 209 17.07 -11.57 2.38
CA TRP A 209 17.39 -11.61 0.95
C TRP A 209 18.25 -12.83 0.57
N GLU A 210 19.17 -13.25 1.43
CA GLU A 210 19.98 -14.46 1.23
C GLU A 210 19.13 -15.74 1.06
N THR A 211 17.93 -15.77 1.64
CA THR A 211 16.99 -16.91 1.59
C THR A 211 16.12 -16.94 0.33
N PHE A 212 16.08 -15.85 -0.46
CA PHE A 212 15.20 -15.78 -1.62
C PHE A 212 15.61 -16.78 -2.72
N PRO A 213 14.65 -17.35 -3.46
CA PRO A 213 14.96 -18.20 -4.62
C PRO A 213 15.83 -17.44 -5.64
N PRO A 214 16.75 -18.10 -6.35
CA PRO A 214 17.69 -17.46 -7.27
C PRO A 214 17.03 -16.52 -8.29
N GLU A 215 15.86 -16.88 -8.80
CA GLU A 215 15.06 -16.12 -9.74
C GLU A 215 14.50 -14.80 -9.15
N TYR A 216 14.29 -14.74 -7.83
CA TYR A 216 13.80 -13.55 -7.14
C TYR A 216 14.92 -12.76 -6.47
N LYS A 217 16.15 -13.28 -6.41
CA LYS A 217 17.26 -12.57 -5.75
C LYS A 217 17.57 -11.23 -6.41
N ASP A 218 17.42 -11.10 -7.72
CA ASP A 218 17.77 -9.84 -8.39
C ASP A 218 16.77 -8.74 -8.05
N VAL A 219 15.49 -9.04 -8.15
CA VAL A 219 14.38 -8.16 -7.73
C VAL A 219 14.46 -7.91 -6.22
N GLY A 220 14.78 -8.94 -5.43
CA GLY A 220 15.00 -8.88 -3.98
C GLY A 220 16.03 -7.85 -3.53
N LYS A 221 17.03 -7.51 -4.36
CA LYS A 221 18.04 -6.49 -4.01
C LYS A 221 17.42 -5.11 -3.82
N LEU A 222 16.29 -4.82 -4.46
CA LEU A 222 15.59 -3.53 -4.36
C LEU A 222 15.21 -3.20 -2.92
N TRP A 223 14.92 -4.22 -2.11
CA TRP A 223 14.51 -4.05 -0.70
C TRP A 223 15.64 -4.34 0.29
N ARG A 224 16.78 -4.85 -0.18
CA ARG A 224 17.91 -5.21 0.67
C ARG A 224 18.42 -4.03 1.48
N ASP A 225 18.71 -2.90 0.80
CA ASP A 225 19.39 -1.73 1.37
C ASP A 225 18.44 -0.55 1.64
N THR A 226 17.27 -0.83 2.21
CA THR A 226 16.19 0.17 2.40
C THR A 226 16.03 0.65 3.84
N GLY A 227 16.89 0.20 4.76
CA GLY A 227 16.88 0.55 6.16
C GLY A 227 17.18 2.01 6.45
N LEU A 228 16.69 2.50 7.59
CA LEU A 228 17.26 3.69 8.25
C LEU A 228 18.60 3.35 8.95
N LEU A 229 18.80 2.07 9.25
CA LEU A 229 20.05 1.47 9.69
C LEU A 229 20.58 0.51 8.64
N ASP A 230 21.91 0.39 8.53
CA ASP A 230 22.53 -0.62 7.68
C ASP A 230 22.43 -2.05 8.26
N GLU A 231 22.96 -3.04 7.54
CA GLU A 231 22.95 -4.45 7.94
C GLU A 231 23.67 -4.71 9.27
N ASN A 232 24.57 -3.80 9.69
CA ASN A 232 25.32 -3.84 10.94
C ASN A 232 24.66 -3.01 12.06
N GLY A 233 23.59 -2.27 11.74
CA GLY A 233 22.88 -1.40 12.67
C GLY A 233 23.44 0.03 12.73
N THR A 234 24.29 0.42 11.79
CA THR A 234 24.85 1.77 11.69
C THR A 234 23.81 2.73 11.10
N GLU A 235 23.70 3.94 11.66
CA GLU A 235 22.76 4.94 11.17
C GLU A 235 23.10 5.42 9.75
N ARG A 236 22.12 5.39 8.85
CA ARG A 236 22.21 5.99 7.50
C ARG A 236 21.77 7.47 7.56
N PRO A 237 22.21 8.33 6.62
CA PRO A 237 21.81 9.74 6.60
C PRO A 237 20.29 9.98 6.60
N SER A 238 19.52 9.04 6.03
CA SER A 238 18.05 9.04 6.07
C SER A 238 17.51 9.06 7.50
N LEU A 239 18.12 8.34 8.45
CA LEU A 239 17.70 8.33 9.85
C LEU A 239 17.84 9.71 10.49
N THR A 240 18.91 10.45 10.18
CA THR A 240 19.10 11.82 10.67
C THR A 240 17.99 12.73 10.19
N THR A 241 17.66 12.70 8.89
CA THR A 241 16.54 13.47 8.33
C THR A 241 15.21 13.09 8.97
N TRP A 242 14.97 11.81 9.21
CA TRP A 242 13.76 11.33 9.89
C TRP A 242 13.67 11.82 11.33
N LYS A 243 14.77 11.79 12.10
CA LYS A 243 14.82 12.33 13.47
C LYS A 243 14.49 13.83 13.48
N GLU A 244 15.06 14.61 12.58
CA GLU A 244 14.79 16.06 12.47
C GLU A 244 13.32 16.39 12.14
N ILE A 245 12.65 15.52 11.38
CA ILE A 245 11.23 15.67 11.04
C ILE A 245 10.33 15.28 12.22
N LEU A 246 10.68 14.23 12.96
CA LEU A 246 9.88 13.68 14.07
C LEU A 246 10.08 14.40 15.41
N GLU A 247 11.19 15.12 15.60
CA GLU A 247 11.45 15.93 16.80
C GLU A 247 10.76 17.31 16.80
N LYS A 248 9.93 17.60 15.79
CA LYS A 248 9.09 18.81 15.69
C LYS A 248 7.66 18.55 16.12
#